data_AF-A0AAV6ZBW7-F1
#
_entry.id   AF-A0AAV6ZBW7-F1
#
_cell.length_a   1.000
_cell.length_b   1.000
_cell.length_c   1.000
_cell.angle_alpha   90.00
_cell.angle_beta   90.00
_cell.angle_gamma   90.00
#
_symmetry.space_group_name_H-M   'P 1'
#
loop_
_entity.id
_entity.type
_entity.pdbx_description
1 polymer ?
#
loop_
_entity_poly.entity_id
_entity_poly.type
_entity_poly.pdbx_seq_one_letter_code
_entity_poly.pdbx_strand_id
1 'polypeptide(L)'
;MRYHVRKVRLGQGLLAVFKSEKLDMIRMRNPWGEREWNGAWSDSSEEWQKVSKSEREKLGVTVEDDGEFWMTFEDFCKYYTDIIMCRLINTSYLSIHKTWEEAVLQGAWIKHDDPLQNRSGGCLNYKASYLQNPQSIGCVKKKQEDEILICLQQKTKRTTRKDGKAENLAIGFDVHRVELNRKYRMHTLQPKVASSIYINSRSVFLRKDMKEGRYVIIPTTFDPGLTGDYLLRVFSDVPSNCCATCPG
;
A
#
# COMPACT_ATOMS: atom_id res chain seq x y z
N MET A 1 11.88 -7.17 9.12
CA MET A 1 12.30 -5.90 9.74
C MET A 1 11.08 -5.25 10.37
N ARG A 2 11.04 -5.10 11.70
CA ARG A 2 10.04 -4.25 12.38
C ARG A 2 10.74 -2.92 12.61
N TYR A 3 10.07 -1.80 12.32
CA TYR A 3 10.64 -0.48 12.53
C TYR A 3 9.63 0.42 13.25
N HIS A 4 10.15 1.34 14.07
CA HIS A 4 9.35 2.35 14.76
C HIS A 4 10.02 3.70 14.58
N VAL A 5 9.30 4.65 13.98
CA VAL A 5 9.78 6.04 13.86
C VAL A 5 9.36 6.80 15.12
N ARG A 6 10.30 7.48 15.76
CA ARG A 6 10.04 8.32 16.94
C ARG A 6 10.79 9.65 16.83
N LYS A 7 10.18 10.71 17.34
CA LYS A 7 10.85 12.00 17.51
C LYS A 7 11.56 12.01 18.86
N VAL A 8 12.86 12.24 18.86
CA VAL A 8 13.69 12.34 20.06
C VAL A 8 14.03 13.80 20.31
N ARG A 9 13.89 14.25 21.56
CA ARG A 9 14.27 15.62 21.94
C ARG A 9 15.71 15.61 22.44
N LEU A 10 16.46 16.62 22.05
CA LEU A 10 17.82 16.83 22.52
C LEU A 10 17.83 17.88 23.66
N GLY A 11 18.63 17.64 24.70
CA GLY A 11 18.88 18.59 25.79
C GLY A 11 18.69 18.05 27.22
N GLN A 12 19.27 18.73 28.20
CA GLN A 12 19.10 18.46 29.64
C GLN A 12 18.48 19.68 30.35
N GLY A 13 17.53 19.44 31.26
CA GLY A 13 16.97 20.47 32.16
C GLY A 13 15.80 21.31 31.60
N LEU A 14 15.26 22.21 32.44
CA LEU A 14 14.10 23.08 32.15
C LEU A 14 14.28 24.00 30.93
N LEU A 15 15.51 24.32 30.54
CA LEU A 15 15.83 25.13 29.35
C LEU A 15 15.69 24.35 28.02
N ALA A 16 15.77 23.02 28.05
CA ALA A 16 15.51 22.18 26.88
C ALA A 16 14.02 22.26 26.46
N VAL A 17 13.11 22.60 27.37
CA VAL A 17 11.67 22.74 27.07
C VAL A 17 11.40 23.88 26.08
N PHE A 18 12.25 24.92 26.06
CA PHE A 18 12.02 26.13 25.27
C PHE A 18 12.87 26.21 23.98
N LYS A 19 13.90 25.36 23.83
CA LYS A 19 14.80 25.31 22.67
C LYS A 19 15.17 23.88 22.23
N SER A 20 14.35 22.86 22.53
CA SER A 20 14.69 21.47 22.13
C SER A 20 14.71 21.35 20.60
N GLU A 21 15.89 21.14 20.04
CA GLU A 21 16.04 20.55 18.73
C GLU A 21 15.43 19.14 18.77
N LYS A 22 14.51 18.86 17.84
CA LYS A 22 13.84 17.56 17.74
C LYS A 22 14.49 16.80 16.60
N LEU A 23 15.09 15.67 16.91
CA LEU A 23 15.68 14.78 15.94
C LEU A 23 14.68 13.69 15.55
N ASP A 24 14.44 13.54 14.26
CA ASP A 24 13.62 12.45 13.74
C ASP A 24 14.48 11.18 13.64
N MET A 25 14.16 10.17 14.44
CA MET A 25 14.93 8.93 14.54
C MET A 25 14.08 7.71 14.21
N ILE A 26 14.74 6.64 13.76
CA ILE A 26 14.13 5.35 13.48
C ILE A 26 14.81 4.25 14.28
N ARG A 27 14.00 3.43 14.96
CA ARG A 27 14.44 2.17 15.57
C ARG A 27 14.26 1.05 14.57
N MET A 28 15.32 0.31 14.32
CA MET A 28 15.39 -0.81 13.39
C MET A 28 15.81 -2.07 14.13
N ARG A 29 15.50 -3.23 13.57
CA ARG A 29 15.96 -4.53 14.08
C ARG A 29 16.47 -5.40 12.95
N ASN A 30 17.70 -5.86 13.09
CA ASN A 30 18.26 -6.94 12.30
C ASN A 30 17.63 -8.29 12.74
N PRO A 31 16.92 -9.02 11.86
CA PRO A 31 16.33 -10.31 12.21
C PRO A 31 17.34 -11.40 12.59
N TRP A 32 18.60 -11.27 12.18
CA TRP A 32 19.64 -12.23 12.57
C TRP A 32 20.08 -12.07 14.03
N GLY A 33 19.72 -10.97 14.69
CA GLY A 33 20.05 -10.72 16.09
C GLY A 33 21.53 -10.45 16.36
N GLU A 34 22.28 -10.13 15.32
CA GLU A 34 23.71 -9.81 15.36
C GLU A 34 23.99 -8.68 14.35
N ARG A 35 25.09 -7.94 14.50
CA ARG A 35 25.51 -6.84 13.63
C ARG A 35 24.52 -5.66 13.58
N GLU A 36 24.84 -4.67 14.40
CA GLU A 36 24.10 -3.43 14.54
C GLU A 36 24.75 -2.26 13.80
N TRP A 37 24.01 -1.14 13.73
CA TRP A 37 24.53 0.12 13.24
C TRP A 37 25.69 0.60 14.11
N ASN A 38 26.81 0.99 13.50
CA ASN A 38 28.03 1.43 14.19
C ASN A 38 28.33 2.93 14.01
N GLY A 39 27.38 3.69 13.45
CA GLY A 39 27.51 5.14 13.28
C GLY A 39 26.91 5.93 14.44
N ALA A 40 26.59 7.19 14.17
CA ALA A 40 25.91 8.06 15.13
C ALA A 40 24.60 7.43 15.61
N TRP A 41 24.32 7.53 16.91
CA TRP A 41 23.16 6.94 17.59
C TRP A 41 23.13 5.41 17.67
N SER A 42 24.23 4.72 17.35
CA SER A 42 24.46 3.33 17.74
C SER A 42 24.38 3.14 19.25
N ASP A 43 24.26 1.90 19.72
CA ASP A 43 24.01 1.62 21.14
C ASP A 43 25.12 2.13 22.08
N SER A 44 26.37 2.18 21.60
CA SER A 44 27.53 2.71 22.33
C SER A 44 27.90 4.16 21.99
N SER A 45 27.09 4.85 21.17
CA SER A 45 27.32 6.20 20.67
C SER A 45 27.31 7.26 21.78
N GLU A 46 28.30 8.17 21.75
CA GLU A 46 28.39 9.29 22.70
C GLU A 46 27.25 10.30 22.53
N GLU A 47 26.62 10.33 21.35
CA GLU A 47 25.49 11.19 21.01
C GLU A 47 24.31 10.99 21.98
N TRP A 48 24.17 9.79 22.55
CA TRP A 48 23.20 9.54 23.61
C TRP A 48 23.42 10.44 24.81
N GLN A 49 24.65 10.89 25.13
CA GLN A 49 24.94 11.83 26.23
C GLN A 49 24.16 13.15 26.12
N LYS A 50 23.75 13.53 24.91
CA LYS A 50 22.92 14.72 24.65
C LYS A 50 21.44 14.53 24.99
N VAL A 51 21.01 13.29 25.23
CA VAL A 51 19.63 12.91 25.60
C VAL A 51 19.57 12.61 27.09
N SER A 52 18.55 13.13 27.77
CA SER A 52 18.35 12.91 29.20
C SER A 52 18.12 11.43 29.52
N LYS A 53 18.55 10.97 30.71
CA LYS A 53 18.37 9.57 31.15
C LYS A 53 16.90 9.12 31.06
N SER A 54 15.96 9.98 31.50
CA SER A 54 14.52 9.70 31.43
C SER A 54 14.01 9.52 30.00
N GLU A 55 14.56 10.25 29.03
CA GLU A 55 14.18 10.09 27.63
C GLU A 55 14.75 8.81 27.02
N ARG A 56 15.99 8.44 27.36
CA ARG A 56 16.57 7.15 26.92
C ARG A 56 15.77 5.95 27.42
N GLU A 57 15.38 5.96 28.70
CA GLU A 57 14.53 4.92 29.30
C GLU A 57 13.17 4.84 28.60
N LYS A 58 12.54 5.98 28.27
CA LYS A 58 11.26 6.02 27.51
C LYS A 58 11.40 5.49 26.08
N LEU A 59 12.57 5.68 25.46
CA LEU A 59 12.88 5.15 24.14
C LEU A 59 13.19 3.65 24.18
N GLY A 60 13.53 3.11 25.36
CA GLY A 60 13.94 1.72 25.54
C GLY A 60 15.25 1.45 24.80
N VAL A 61 16.22 2.35 24.93
CA VAL A 61 17.59 2.17 24.46
C VAL A 61 18.27 1.24 25.45
N THR A 62 18.55 0.01 25.02
CA THR A 62 19.38 -0.97 25.72
C THR A 62 20.74 -1.01 25.04
N VAL A 63 21.79 -1.40 25.77
CA VAL A 63 23.11 -1.66 25.18
C VAL A 63 23.29 -3.17 25.20
N GLU A 64 22.68 -3.84 24.23
CA GLU A 64 22.63 -5.30 24.11
C GLU A 64 22.80 -5.65 22.63
N ASP A 65 23.64 -6.63 22.29
CA ASP A 65 23.78 -7.12 20.90
C ASP A 65 22.59 -8.05 20.58
N ASP A 66 21.43 -7.45 20.37
CA ASP A 66 20.17 -8.14 20.04
C ASP A 66 19.69 -7.85 18.60
N GLY A 67 20.50 -7.09 17.87
CA GLY A 67 20.27 -6.64 16.51
C GLY A 67 19.39 -5.39 16.44
N GLU A 68 18.95 -4.81 17.56
CA GLU A 68 18.19 -3.57 17.58
C GLU A 68 19.12 -2.36 17.60
N PHE A 69 18.81 -1.34 16.82
CA PHE A 69 19.62 -0.13 16.80
C PHE A 69 18.79 1.09 16.41
N TRP A 70 19.31 2.26 16.75
CA TRP A 70 18.77 3.55 16.35
C TRP A 70 19.68 4.22 15.32
N MET A 71 19.06 4.97 14.42
CA MET A 71 19.76 5.90 13.53
C MET A 71 18.87 7.11 13.24
N THR A 72 19.47 8.16 12.68
CA THR A 72 18.70 9.30 12.19
C THR A 72 17.85 8.89 10.99
N PHE A 73 16.73 9.58 10.77
CA PHE A 73 15.93 9.35 9.57
C PHE A 73 16.71 9.72 8.28
N GLU A 74 17.64 10.66 8.37
CA GLU A 74 18.53 11.04 7.27
C GLU A 74 19.48 9.89 6.88
N ASP A 75 20.15 9.28 7.86
CA ASP A 75 20.98 8.09 7.62
C ASP A 75 20.14 6.95 7.06
N PHE A 76 18.94 6.76 7.58
CA PHE A 76 18.02 5.77 7.04
C PHE A 76 17.74 6.01 5.54
N CYS A 77 17.46 7.25 5.13
CA CYS A 77 17.24 7.60 3.72
C CYS A 77 18.50 7.45 2.85
N LYS A 78 19.69 7.53 3.47
CA LYS A 78 20.98 7.37 2.79
C LYS A 78 21.36 5.91 2.57
N TYR A 79 21.11 5.04 3.56
CA TYR A 79 21.57 3.66 3.56
C TYR A 79 20.50 2.64 3.14
N TYR A 80 19.21 2.96 3.23
CA TYR A 80 18.11 2.07 2.84
C TYR A 80 17.40 2.57 1.58
N THR A 81 17.12 1.64 0.66
CA THR A 81 16.44 1.93 -0.62
C THR A 81 14.95 1.61 -0.58
N ASP A 82 14.58 0.55 0.14
CA ASP A 82 13.25 -0.06 0.06
C ASP A 82 12.62 -0.26 1.44
N ILE A 83 11.31 0.02 1.53
CA ILE A 83 10.50 -0.25 2.72
C ILE A 83 9.30 -1.10 2.33
N ILE A 84 9.12 -2.21 3.02
CA ILE A 84 7.92 -3.05 2.88
C ILE A 84 7.02 -2.81 4.08
N MET A 85 5.86 -2.19 3.83
CA MET A 85 4.80 -1.99 4.83
C MET A 85 3.68 -3.01 4.65
N CYS A 86 3.57 -3.95 5.58
CA CYS A 86 2.41 -4.85 5.67
C CYS A 86 1.36 -4.25 6.63
N ARG A 87 0.24 -3.78 6.08
CA ARG A 87 -0.90 -3.33 6.90
C ARG A 87 -1.83 -4.51 7.20
N LEU A 88 -2.05 -4.75 8.49
CA LEU A 88 -3.18 -5.56 8.96
C LEU A 88 -4.41 -4.67 8.98
N ILE A 89 -5.36 -4.93 8.08
CA ILE A 89 -6.62 -4.21 8.04
C ILE A 89 -7.58 -4.92 8.99
N ASN A 90 -8.01 -4.22 10.04
CA ASN A 90 -8.92 -4.79 11.02
C ASN A 90 -10.34 -4.84 10.45
N THR A 91 -10.78 -6.03 10.09
CA THR A 91 -12.14 -6.34 9.60
C THR A 91 -12.99 -7.01 10.68
N SER A 92 -12.54 -7.05 11.95
CA SER A 92 -13.26 -7.72 13.04
C SER A 92 -14.51 -6.95 13.43
N TYR A 93 -15.67 -7.60 13.37
CA TYR A 93 -16.96 -7.04 13.79
C TYR A 93 -17.05 -6.71 15.30
N LEU A 94 -16.15 -7.26 16.13
CA LEU A 94 -16.18 -7.12 17.60
C LEU A 94 -15.05 -6.23 18.13
N SER A 95 -14.65 -5.22 17.36
CA SER A 95 -13.57 -4.31 17.71
C SER A 95 -14.08 -2.99 18.29
N ILE A 96 -13.44 -2.54 19.37
CA ILE A 96 -13.59 -1.18 19.93
C ILE A 96 -12.90 -0.10 19.08
N HIS A 97 -12.04 -0.50 18.14
CA HIS A 97 -11.36 0.37 17.18
C HIS A 97 -11.99 0.29 15.79
N LYS A 98 -11.77 1.33 14.98
CA LYS A 98 -12.23 1.46 13.58
C LYS A 98 -12.16 0.13 12.82
N THR A 99 -13.31 -0.34 12.37
CA THR A 99 -13.50 -1.55 11.57
C THR A 99 -13.62 -1.19 10.11
N TRP A 100 -13.01 -1.99 9.24
CA TRP A 100 -13.11 -1.83 7.80
C TRP A 100 -14.07 -2.87 7.24
N GLU A 101 -14.98 -2.43 6.39
CA GLU A 101 -15.77 -3.32 5.53
C GLU A 101 -14.93 -3.69 4.31
N GLU A 102 -14.77 -4.99 4.09
CA GLU A 102 -13.98 -5.55 2.98
C GLU A 102 -14.91 -6.08 1.88
N ALA A 103 -14.76 -5.54 0.67
CA ALA A 103 -15.30 -6.14 -0.53
C ALA A 103 -14.21 -6.87 -1.29
N VAL A 104 -14.44 -8.15 -1.58
CA VAL A 104 -13.50 -9.02 -2.29
C VAL A 104 -14.06 -9.39 -3.66
N LEU A 105 -13.31 -9.09 -4.71
CA LEU A 105 -13.66 -9.33 -6.10
C LEU A 105 -12.58 -10.20 -6.74
N GLN A 106 -12.97 -11.39 -7.20
CA GLN A 106 -12.09 -12.26 -7.98
C GLN A 106 -12.29 -11.98 -9.46
N GLY A 107 -11.20 -11.94 -10.22
CA GLY A 107 -11.27 -11.74 -11.66
C GLY A 107 -10.03 -12.29 -12.37
N ALA A 108 -10.03 -12.18 -13.70
CA ALA A 108 -8.92 -12.61 -14.53
C ALA A 108 -8.75 -11.68 -15.73
N TRP A 109 -7.51 -11.47 -16.15
CA TRP A 109 -7.16 -10.98 -17.47
C TRP A 109 -7.14 -12.16 -18.42
N ILE A 110 -8.07 -12.16 -19.38
CA ILE A 110 -8.30 -13.25 -20.33
C ILE A 110 -8.07 -12.70 -21.73
N LYS A 111 -7.22 -13.36 -22.50
CA LYS A 111 -7.02 -13.04 -23.92
C LYS A 111 -8.10 -13.73 -24.74
N HIS A 112 -8.71 -13.00 -25.67
CA HIS A 112 -9.69 -13.55 -26.60
C HIS A 112 -9.61 -12.83 -27.96
N ASP A 113 -9.91 -13.55 -29.04
CA ASP A 113 -9.83 -13.00 -30.41
C ASP A 113 -10.99 -12.02 -30.70
N ASP A 114 -12.20 -12.32 -30.21
CA ASP A 114 -13.31 -11.35 -30.15
C ASP A 114 -13.01 -10.21 -29.16
N PRO A 115 -12.89 -8.95 -29.61
CA PRO A 115 -12.61 -7.79 -28.75
C PRO A 115 -13.65 -7.56 -27.65
N LEU A 116 -14.91 -8.01 -27.83
CA LEU A 116 -15.96 -7.86 -26.84
C LEU A 116 -15.77 -8.81 -25.66
N GLN A 117 -15.11 -9.95 -25.89
CA GLN A 117 -14.81 -10.96 -24.88
C GLN A 117 -13.40 -10.83 -24.32
N ASN A 118 -12.50 -10.13 -25.00
CA ASN A 118 -11.15 -9.85 -24.49
C ASN A 118 -11.20 -9.09 -23.15
N ARG A 119 -10.35 -9.50 -22.20
CA ARG A 119 -10.19 -8.91 -20.86
C ARG A 119 -8.73 -8.60 -20.52
N SER A 120 -7.81 -8.69 -21.48
CA SER A 120 -6.39 -8.31 -21.31
C SER A 120 -6.07 -7.07 -22.15
N GLY A 121 -6.64 -5.93 -21.76
CA GLY A 121 -6.62 -4.70 -22.54
C GLY A 121 -5.39 -3.81 -22.33
N GLY A 122 -4.59 -4.06 -21.29
CA GLY A 122 -3.42 -3.24 -20.94
C GLY A 122 -3.78 -1.92 -20.27
N CYS A 123 -2.78 -1.11 -19.92
CA CYS A 123 -2.96 0.16 -19.24
C CYS A 123 -3.50 1.27 -20.16
N LEU A 124 -3.75 2.46 -19.60
CA LEU A 124 -4.35 3.60 -20.31
C LEU A 124 -3.50 4.12 -21.51
N ASN A 125 -2.23 3.72 -21.61
CA ASN A 125 -1.40 3.97 -22.79
C ASN A 125 -1.99 3.30 -24.05
N TYR A 126 -2.71 2.19 -23.87
CA TYR A 126 -3.37 1.42 -24.93
C TYR A 126 -4.87 1.75 -24.99
N LYS A 127 -5.20 3.00 -25.33
CA LYS A 127 -6.59 3.53 -25.29
C LYS A 127 -7.61 2.67 -26.04
N ALA A 128 -7.21 2.06 -27.15
CA ALA A 128 -8.10 1.23 -27.99
C ALA A 128 -8.56 -0.06 -27.28
N SER A 129 -7.72 -0.65 -26.44
CA SER A 129 -8.00 -1.91 -25.75
C SER A 129 -8.25 -1.74 -24.24
N TYR A 130 -7.90 -0.60 -23.65
CA TYR A 130 -7.99 -0.34 -22.21
C TYR A 130 -9.38 -0.66 -21.62
N LEU A 131 -10.47 -0.22 -22.27
CA LEU A 131 -11.82 -0.46 -21.76
C LEU A 131 -12.26 -1.92 -21.87
N GLN A 132 -11.52 -2.77 -22.58
CA GLN A 132 -11.77 -4.22 -22.67
C GLN A 132 -11.45 -4.92 -21.34
N ASN A 133 -10.53 -4.38 -20.52
CA ASN A 133 -10.21 -4.93 -19.19
C ASN A 133 -11.46 -5.14 -18.32
N PRO A 134 -11.40 -6.03 -17.32
CA PRO A 134 -12.47 -6.19 -16.35
C PRO A 134 -12.80 -4.86 -15.66
N GLN A 135 -14.08 -4.67 -15.34
CA GLN A 135 -14.55 -3.46 -14.67
C GLN A 135 -15.40 -3.84 -13.46
N SER A 136 -15.06 -3.28 -12.30
CA SER A 136 -15.81 -3.47 -11.05
C SER A 136 -16.45 -2.16 -10.63
N ILE A 137 -17.74 -2.18 -10.30
CA ILE A 137 -18.46 -1.01 -9.78
C ILE A 137 -18.38 -1.03 -8.24
N GLY A 138 -18.05 0.12 -7.66
CA GLY A 138 -18.14 0.39 -6.22
C GLY A 138 -18.95 1.65 -5.95
N CYS A 139 -19.55 1.73 -4.76
CA CYS A 139 -20.26 2.92 -4.30
C CYS A 139 -19.65 3.40 -2.98
N VAL A 140 -19.33 4.69 -2.91
CA VAL A 140 -19.00 5.40 -1.67
C VAL A 140 -20.25 6.16 -1.25
N LYS A 141 -20.83 5.80 -0.09
CA LYS A 141 -22.14 6.30 0.37
C LYS A 141 -22.06 7.44 1.39
N LYS A 142 -20.86 7.83 1.80
CA LYS A 142 -20.66 8.82 2.86
C LYS A 142 -20.65 10.24 2.27
N LYS A 143 -21.41 11.16 2.87
CA LYS A 143 -21.51 12.57 2.46
C LYS A 143 -20.21 13.37 2.68
N GLN A 144 -19.35 12.91 3.58
CA GLN A 144 -18.00 13.45 3.81
C GLN A 144 -16.96 12.60 3.07
N GLU A 145 -15.76 13.14 2.86
CA GLU A 145 -14.66 12.37 2.28
C GLU A 145 -14.40 11.11 3.12
N ASP A 146 -14.45 9.96 2.45
CA ASP A 146 -14.23 8.66 3.06
C ASP A 146 -12.91 8.10 2.58
N GLU A 147 -12.15 7.55 3.51
CA GLU A 147 -10.86 6.95 3.21
C GLU A 147 -11.10 5.57 2.62
N ILE A 148 -10.65 5.35 1.39
CA ILE A 148 -10.77 4.06 0.70
C ILE A 148 -9.39 3.46 0.50
N LEU A 149 -9.26 2.17 0.80
CA LEU A 149 -8.07 1.39 0.51
C LEU A 149 -8.39 0.40 -0.60
N ILE A 150 -7.57 0.35 -1.64
CA ILE A 150 -7.74 -0.56 -2.77
C ILE A 150 -6.46 -1.39 -2.92
N CYS A 151 -6.60 -2.71 -2.96
CA CYS A 151 -5.50 -3.64 -3.14
C CYS A 151 -5.79 -4.56 -4.32
N LEU A 152 -4.93 -4.52 -5.33
CA LEU A 152 -4.94 -5.48 -6.44
C LEU A 152 -3.80 -6.46 -6.23
N GLN A 153 -4.11 -7.76 -6.24
CA GLN A 153 -3.15 -8.82 -6.05
C GLN A 153 -3.25 -9.84 -7.19
N GLN A 154 -2.15 -10.14 -7.86
CA GLN A 154 -2.10 -11.22 -8.85
C GLN A 154 -1.88 -12.57 -8.16
N LYS A 155 -2.53 -13.63 -8.66
CA LYS A 155 -2.25 -15.00 -8.19
C LYS A 155 -0.93 -15.46 -8.77
N THR A 156 -0.14 -16.14 -7.94
CA THR A 156 1.10 -16.77 -8.38
C THR A 156 0.77 -17.82 -9.44
N LYS A 157 1.31 -17.65 -10.65
CA LYS A 157 1.39 -18.75 -11.60
C LYS A 157 2.35 -19.77 -11.02
N ARG A 158 1.91 -21.01 -10.78
CA ARG A 158 2.83 -22.11 -10.44
C ARG A 158 3.73 -22.35 -11.65
N THR A 159 4.87 -21.68 -11.72
CA THR A 159 5.92 -22.06 -12.66
C THR A 159 6.46 -23.42 -12.24
N THR A 160 6.57 -24.32 -13.20
CA THR A 160 7.35 -25.55 -13.07
C THR A 160 8.72 -25.20 -12.50
N ARG A 161 9.10 -25.89 -11.41
CA ARG A 161 10.28 -25.65 -10.55
C ARG A 161 11.66 -25.56 -11.26
N LYS A 162 11.73 -25.58 -12.60
CA LYS A 162 12.97 -25.63 -13.36
C LYS A 162 13.69 -24.28 -13.47
N ASP A 163 12.99 -23.14 -13.45
CA ASP A 163 13.63 -21.82 -13.71
C ASP A 163 13.51 -20.80 -12.56
N GLY A 164 13.01 -21.19 -11.38
CA GLY A 164 13.16 -20.43 -10.14
C GLY A 164 12.50 -19.03 -10.05
N LYS A 165 11.90 -18.49 -11.11
CA LYS A 165 11.20 -17.19 -11.09
C LYS A 165 9.83 -17.28 -11.77
N ALA A 166 8.77 -17.30 -10.96
CA ALA A 166 7.49 -16.79 -11.46
C ALA A 166 7.63 -15.26 -11.55
N GLU A 167 7.80 -14.71 -12.75
CA GLU A 167 7.83 -13.26 -12.92
C GLU A 167 6.42 -12.71 -12.69
N ASN A 168 6.29 -11.73 -11.78
CA ASN A 168 5.02 -11.04 -11.61
C ASN A 168 4.78 -10.17 -12.85
N LEU A 169 3.53 -10.03 -13.25
CA LEU A 169 3.16 -9.06 -14.27
C LEU A 169 3.31 -7.65 -13.68
N ALA A 170 3.70 -6.67 -14.49
CA ALA A 170 3.54 -5.27 -14.11
C ALA A 170 2.03 -4.97 -14.04
N ILE A 171 1.50 -4.78 -12.83
CA ILE A 171 0.05 -4.60 -12.60
C ILE A 171 -0.24 -3.23 -12.02
N GLY A 172 -1.43 -2.72 -12.32
CA GLY A 172 -1.95 -1.47 -11.80
C GLY A 172 -3.47 -1.43 -11.90
N PHE A 173 -4.07 -0.34 -11.45
CA PHE A 173 -5.49 -0.09 -11.66
C PHE A 173 -5.78 1.41 -11.70
N ASP A 174 -6.88 1.74 -12.36
CA ASP A 174 -7.40 3.09 -12.44
C ASP A 174 -8.81 3.14 -11.86
N VAL A 175 -9.16 4.28 -11.25
CA VAL A 175 -10.46 4.54 -10.66
C VAL A 175 -11.11 5.70 -11.38
N HIS A 176 -12.32 5.47 -11.89
CA HIS A 176 -13.11 6.46 -12.61
C HIS A 176 -14.39 6.79 -11.86
N ARG A 177 -14.76 8.07 -11.80
CA ARG A 177 -16.07 8.48 -11.28
C ARG A 177 -17.11 8.33 -12.39
N VAL A 178 -18.26 7.77 -12.05
CA VAL A 178 -19.35 7.50 -12.99
C VAL A 178 -20.69 7.99 -12.46
N GLU A 179 -21.68 8.00 -13.33
CA GLU A 179 -23.07 8.33 -13.09
C GLU A 179 -23.66 7.39 -12.01
N LEU A 180 -24.44 7.96 -11.09
CA LEU A 180 -24.99 7.25 -9.93
C LEU A 180 -25.93 6.10 -10.29
N ASN A 181 -26.48 6.10 -11.50
CA ASN A 181 -27.39 5.06 -11.99
C ASN A 181 -26.69 4.01 -12.88
N ARG A 182 -25.37 4.10 -13.10
CA ARG A 182 -24.65 3.16 -13.98
C ARG A 182 -24.70 1.73 -13.45
N LYS A 183 -25.20 0.81 -14.27
CA LYS A 183 -25.27 -0.64 -13.99
C LYS A 183 -24.28 -1.46 -14.84
N TYR A 184 -23.97 -0.97 -16.03
CA TYR A 184 -23.14 -1.66 -17.03
C TYR A 184 -21.72 -1.10 -17.07
N ARG A 185 -20.83 -1.83 -17.75
CA ARG A 185 -19.45 -1.42 -18.00
C ARG A 185 -19.38 -0.07 -18.75
N MET A 186 -18.26 0.61 -18.61
CA MET A 186 -17.90 1.81 -19.36
C MET A 186 -17.51 1.43 -20.80
N HIS A 187 -18.12 2.12 -21.76
CA HIS A 187 -17.78 2.08 -23.19
C HIS A 187 -17.05 3.34 -23.67
N THR A 188 -17.00 4.37 -22.82
CA THR A 188 -16.28 5.62 -23.06
C THR A 188 -15.51 5.98 -21.81
N LEU A 189 -14.33 6.60 -21.96
CA LEU A 189 -13.52 7.03 -20.83
C LEU A 189 -14.28 8.09 -20.00
N GLN A 190 -14.28 7.87 -18.70
CA GLN A 190 -14.88 8.76 -17.71
C GLN A 190 -13.78 9.48 -16.92
N PRO A 191 -14.08 10.54 -16.16
CA PRO A 191 -13.08 11.24 -15.38
C PRO A 191 -12.32 10.31 -14.43
N LYS A 192 -11.00 10.21 -14.65
CA LYS A 192 -10.11 9.44 -13.77
C LYS A 192 -9.88 10.24 -12.49
N VAL A 193 -10.20 9.63 -11.35
CA VAL A 193 -10.09 10.25 -10.02
C VAL A 193 -8.92 9.70 -9.21
N ALA A 194 -8.45 8.50 -9.54
CA ALA A 194 -7.26 7.93 -8.93
C ALA A 194 -6.61 6.89 -9.86
N SER A 195 -5.33 6.59 -9.62
CA SER A 195 -4.54 5.63 -10.36
C SER A 195 -3.49 5.05 -9.42
N SER A 196 -3.28 3.74 -9.45
CA SER A 196 -2.13 3.14 -8.76
C SER A 196 -0.86 3.35 -9.58
N ILE A 197 0.30 3.21 -8.94
CA ILE A 197 1.54 2.95 -9.67
C ILE A 197 1.44 1.61 -10.39
N TYR A 198 2.23 1.41 -11.45
CA TYR A 198 2.43 0.11 -12.06
C TYR A 198 3.75 -0.46 -11.58
N ILE A 199 3.72 -1.68 -11.04
CA ILE A 199 4.91 -2.32 -10.46
C ILE A 199 4.88 -3.82 -10.74
N ASN A 200 6.06 -4.40 -11.00
CA ASN A 200 6.28 -5.84 -11.07
C ASN A 200 6.33 -6.42 -9.65
N SER A 201 5.16 -6.46 -8.99
CA SER A 201 4.99 -6.98 -7.64
C SER A 201 3.74 -7.83 -7.54
N ARG A 202 3.69 -8.73 -6.55
CA ARG A 202 2.52 -9.59 -6.30
C ARG A 202 1.26 -8.77 -5.99
N SER A 203 1.41 -7.60 -5.39
CA SER A 203 0.30 -6.72 -5.04
C SER A 203 0.65 -5.25 -5.18
N VAL A 204 -0.33 -4.46 -5.58
CA VAL A 204 -0.29 -2.99 -5.58
C VAL A 204 -1.41 -2.45 -4.70
N PHE A 205 -1.13 -1.36 -3.99
CA PHE A 205 -2.02 -0.78 -2.99
C PHE A 205 -2.17 0.72 -3.21
N LEU A 206 -3.39 1.24 -3.03
CA LEU A 206 -3.71 2.65 -3.07
C LEU A 206 -4.55 3.02 -1.85
N ARG A 207 -4.19 4.15 -1.21
CA ARG A 207 -4.99 4.84 -0.21
C ARG A 207 -5.45 6.17 -0.78
N LYS A 208 -6.75 6.44 -0.76
CA LYS A 208 -7.29 7.68 -1.32
C LYS A 208 -8.56 8.11 -0.59
N ASP A 209 -8.64 9.39 -0.28
CA ASP A 209 -9.87 10.04 0.16
C ASP A 209 -10.79 10.28 -1.05
N MET A 210 -12.00 9.76 -0.95
CA MET A 210 -12.98 9.73 -2.03
C MET A 210 -14.27 10.39 -1.58
N LYS A 211 -14.85 11.21 -2.45
CA LYS A 211 -16.16 11.85 -2.22
C LYS A 211 -17.30 10.85 -2.42
N GLU A 212 -18.49 11.23 -1.99
CA GLU A 212 -19.70 10.46 -2.29
C GLU A 212 -19.87 10.28 -3.81
N GLY A 213 -20.15 9.05 -4.23
CA GLY A 213 -20.36 8.75 -5.64
C GLY A 213 -20.29 7.28 -5.99
N ARG A 214 -20.49 7.02 -7.28
CA ARG A 214 -20.29 5.72 -7.91
C ARG A 214 -18.97 5.73 -8.68
N TYR A 215 -18.23 4.64 -8.56
CA TYR A 215 -16.89 4.50 -9.10
C TYR A 215 -16.76 3.19 -9.86
N VAL A 216 -15.93 3.20 -10.90
CA VAL A 216 -15.49 2.00 -11.60
C VAL A 216 -13.99 1.84 -11.37
N ILE A 217 -13.60 0.65 -10.90
CA ILE A 217 -12.21 0.25 -10.75
C ILE A 217 -11.87 -0.69 -11.91
N ILE A 218 -10.83 -0.34 -12.67
CA ILE A 218 -10.36 -1.12 -13.82
C ILE A 218 -8.97 -1.67 -13.49
N PRO A 219 -8.87 -2.93 -13.04
CA PRO A 219 -7.58 -3.60 -12.86
C PRO A 219 -6.97 -3.98 -14.21
N THR A 220 -5.69 -3.69 -14.37
CA THR A 220 -4.97 -3.85 -15.64
C THR A 220 -3.58 -4.44 -15.42
N THR A 221 -3.08 -5.10 -16.46
CA THR A 221 -1.65 -5.26 -16.69
C THR A 221 -1.10 -4.02 -17.39
N PHE A 222 0.20 -3.78 -17.31
CA PHE A 222 0.84 -2.68 -18.03
C PHE A 222 0.67 -2.86 -19.54
N ASP A 223 1.11 -4.00 -20.07
CA ASP A 223 0.99 -4.36 -21.48
C ASP A 223 -0.31 -5.13 -21.77
N PRO A 224 -0.91 -4.97 -22.96
CA PRO A 224 -2.08 -5.74 -23.39
C PRO A 224 -1.72 -7.20 -23.69
N GLY A 225 -2.73 -8.07 -23.73
CA GLY A 225 -2.59 -9.48 -24.08
C GLY A 225 -2.03 -10.39 -22.99
N LEU A 226 -1.57 -9.83 -21.87
CA LEU A 226 -1.12 -10.58 -20.70
C LEU A 226 -2.29 -11.18 -19.93
N THR A 227 -2.18 -12.46 -19.57
CA THR A 227 -3.24 -13.20 -18.89
C THR A 227 -2.87 -13.55 -17.46
N GLY A 228 -3.87 -13.63 -16.58
CA GLY A 228 -3.65 -14.04 -15.20
C GLY A 228 -4.85 -13.77 -14.30
N ASP A 229 -4.95 -14.54 -13.24
CA ASP A 229 -5.94 -14.34 -12.19
C ASP A 229 -5.50 -13.22 -11.23
N TYR A 230 -6.48 -12.48 -10.72
CA TYR A 230 -6.25 -11.49 -9.68
C TYR A 230 -7.36 -11.50 -8.62
N LEU A 231 -7.03 -10.85 -7.51
CA LEU A 231 -7.91 -10.52 -6.39
C LEU A 231 -7.89 -9.01 -6.20
N LEU A 232 -9.04 -8.37 -6.35
CA LEU A 232 -9.24 -6.96 -6.04
C LEU A 232 -9.97 -6.86 -4.70
N ARG A 233 -9.38 -6.14 -3.75
CA ARG A 233 -9.96 -5.89 -2.43
C ARG A 233 -10.15 -4.41 -2.24
N VAL A 234 -11.34 -4.02 -1.78
CA VAL A 234 -11.68 -2.64 -1.46
C VAL A 234 -12.08 -2.61 0.00
N PHE A 235 -11.45 -1.71 0.76
CA PHE A 235 -11.75 -1.49 2.17
C PHE A 235 -12.31 -0.09 2.34
N SER A 236 -13.41 0.01 3.07
CA SER A 236 -14.09 1.27 3.38
C SER A 236 -14.63 1.26 4.81
N ASP A 237 -14.94 2.45 5.34
CA ASP A 237 -15.45 2.61 6.71
C ASP A 237 -16.93 2.21 6.85
N VAL A 238 -17.65 2.17 5.73
CA VAL A 238 -19.06 1.86 5.63
C VAL A 238 -19.29 0.86 4.50
N PRO A 239 -20.34 0.02 4.54
CA PRO A 239 -20.58 -0.98 3.50
C PRO A 239 -20.62 -0.40 2.07
N SER A 240 -19.51 -0.56 1.35
CA SER A 240 -19.39 -0.25 -0.07
C SER A 240 -19.91 -1.46 -0.84
N ASN A 241 -21.12 -1.36 -1.41
CA ASN A 241 -21.71 -2.42 -2.23
C ASN A 241 -20.93 -2.54 -3.56
N CYS A 242 -19.76 -3.19 -3.51
CA CYS A 242 -18.91 -3.42 -4.67
C CYS A 242 -19.31 -4.73 -5.37
N CYS A 243 -19.48 -4.67 -6.69
CA CYS A 243 -19.80 -5.84 -7.51
C CYS A 243 -19.11 -5.77 -8.87
N ALA A 244 -18.90 -6.92 -9.50
CA ALA A 244 -18.50 -6.96 -10.90
C ALA A 244 -19.60 -6.35 -11.79
N THR A 245 -19.20 -5.65 -12.85
CA THR A 245 -20.17 -5.16 -13.85
C THR A 245 -20.85 -6.33 -14.57
N CYS A 246 -22.15 -6.21 -14.85
CA CYS A 246 -22.82 -7.16 -15.74
C CYS A 246 -22.23 -7.06 -17.15
N PRO A 247 -22.08 -8.18 -17.89
CA PRO A 247 -21.90 -8.13 -19.33
C PRO A 247 -23.10 -7.37 -19.91
N GLY A 248 -22.82 -6.24 -20.55
CA GLY A 248 -23.80 -5.51 -21.34
C GLY A 248 -23.84 -6.03 -22.76
#